data_AF-A0A921BB18-F1
#
_entry.id   AF-A0A921BB18-F1
#
_cell.length_a   1.000
_cell.length_b   1.000
_cell.length_c   1.000
_cell.angle_alpha   90.00
_cell.angle_beta   90.00
_cell.angle_gamma   90.00
#
_symmetry.space_group_name_H-M   'P 1'
#
loop_
_entity.id
_entity.type
_entity.pdbx_description
1 polymer ?
#
loop_
_entity_poly.entity_id
_entity_poly.type
_entity_poly.pdbx_seq_one_letter_code
_entity_poly.pdbx_strand_id
1 'polypeptide(L)'
;MICVPIVGASMPKALEQISAAEKVADIIELRLDLIDSFNLKALLKAVTKPVIVTNRSKLDGGQFKGNDEERLQALRDALAAGANYVDIEVSTPREYLQPFLESYKLHASFFLITNFLTLPMI
;
A
#
# COMPACT_ATOMS: atom_id res chain seq x y z
N MET A 1 -15.48 6.09 -10.48
CA MET A 1 -14.55 5.20 -9.76
C MET A 1 -14.08 5.90 -8.50
N ILE A 2 -14.33 5.34 -7.33
CA ILE A 2 -14.00 5.88 -6.02
C ILE A 2 -12.99 4.93 -5.35
N CYS A 3 -11.81 5.46 -5.01
CA CYS A 3 -10.84 4.77 -4.18
C CYS A 3 -10.95 5.31 -2.74
N VAL A 4 -11.08 4.44 -1.75
CA VAL A 4 -11.16 4.84 -0.33
C VAL A 4 -9.94 4.36 0.43
N PRO A 5 -9.16 5.27 1.04
CA PRO A 5 -8.02 4.90 1.86
C PRO A 5 -8.44 4.44 3.25
N ILE A 6 -7.83 3.36 3.70
CA ILE A 6 -7.94 2.82 5.06
C ILE A 6 -6.76 3.33 5.86
N VAL A 7 -7.05 4.19 6.84
CA VAL A 7 -6.07 4.95 7.64
C VAL A 7 -6.24 4.68 9.14
N GLY A 8 -6.91 3.59 9.49
CA GLY A 8 -7.19 3.20 10.87
C GLY A 8 -5.90 2.86 11.61
N ALA A 9 -5.55 3.65 12.63
CA ALA A 9 -4.30 3.52 13.40
C ALA A 9 -4.04 2.16 14.06
N SER A 10 -5.00 1.24 14.06
CA SER A 10 -4.86 -0.09 14.63
C SER A 10 -5.66 -1.11 13.82
N MET A 11 -5.31 -2.39 13.97
CA MET A 11 -6.00 -3.49 13.28
C MET A 11 -7.54 -3.43 13.41
N PRO A 12 -8.17 -3.24 14.61
CA PRO A 12 -9.62 -3.15 14.71
C PRO A 12 -10.22 -1.96 13.96
N LYS A 13 -9.57 -0.78 14.03
CA LYS A 13 -10.02 0.42 13.33
C LYS A 13 -9.92 0.27 11.81
N ALA A 14 -8.86 -0.38 11.33
CA ALA A 14 -8.71 -0.67 9.91
C ALA A 14 -9.84 -1.60 9.42
N LEU A 15 -10.18 -2.64 10.17
CA LEU A 15 -11.28 -3.55 9.83
C LEU A 15 -12.66 -2.86 9.83
N GLU A 16 -12.90 -1.96 10.80
CA GLU A 16 -14.11 -1.14 10.83
C GLU A 16 -14.20 -0.25 9.58
N GLN A 17 -13.12 0.43 9.23
CA GLN A 17 -13.05 1.28 8.03
C GLN A 17 -13.21 0.48 6.75
N ILE A 18 -12.62 -0.71 6.64
CA ILE A 18 -12.81 -1.61 5.49
C ILE A 18 -14.29 -1.95 5.35
N SER A 19 -14.96 -2.36 6.43
CA SER A 19 -16.39 -2.68 6.41
C SER A 19 -17.27 -1.52 5.97
N ALA A 20 -16.92 -0.28 6.35
CA ALA A 20 -17.61 0.91 5.88
C ALA A 20 -17.31 1.22 4.40
N ALA A 21 -16.04 1.13 3.99
CA ALA A 21 -15.57 1.42 2.64
C ALA A 21 -16.14 0.46 1.59
N GLU A 22 -16.28 -0.83 1.92
CA GLU A 22 -16.85 -1.87 1.04
C GLU A 22 -18.22 -1.50 0.45
N LYS A 23 -18.98 -0.64 1.13
CA LYS A 23 -20.32 -0.20 0.71
C LYS A 23 -20.32 0.88 -0.37
N VAL A 24 -19.22 1.61 -0.52
CA VAL A 24 -19.14 2.83 -1.35
C VAL A 24 -17.94 2.87 -2.30
N ALA A 25 -16.91 2.08 -2.03
CA ALA A 25 -15.66 2.09 -2.78
C ALA A 25 -15.71 1.13 -3.97
N ASP A 26 -15.14 1.57 -5.09
CA ASP A 26 -14.80 0.72 -6.23
C ASP A 26 -13.45 0.03 -5.99
N ILE A 27 -12.53 0.69 -5.27
CA ILE A 27 -11.18 0.22 -4.92
C ILE A 27 -10.89 0.60 -3.47
N ILE A 28 -10.23 -0.30 -2.73
CA ILE A 28 -9.77 -0.01 -1.37
C ILE A 28 -8.25 0.18 -1.38
N GLU A 29 -7.76 1.25 -0.77
CA GLU A 29 -6.33 1.47 -0.53
C GLU A 29 -5.99 1.15 0.93
N LEU A 30 -5.13 0.16 1.18
CA LEU A 30 -4.59 -0.14 2.50
C LEU A 30 -3.31 0.65 2.73
N ARG A 31 -3.35 1.68 3.58
CA ARG A 31 -2.19 2.48 3.97
C ARG A 31 -1.46 1.85 5.15
N LEU A 32 -0.57 0.89 4.87
CA LEU A 32 0.17 0.15 5.90
C LEU A 32 1.03 1.06 6.78
N ASP A 33 1.52 2.17 6.23
CA ASP A 33 2.29 3.16 6.98
C ASP A 33 1.48 3.83 8.10
N LEU A 34 0.14 3.74 8.07
CA LEU A 34 -0.78 4.35 9.04
C LEU A 34 -1.45 3.33 9.97
N ILE A 35 -1.22 2.02 9.80
CA ILE A 35 -1.84 0.98 10.62
C ILE A 35 -0.75 0.38 11.51
N ASP A 36 -0.83 0.56 12.82
CA ASP A 36 0.15 -0.05 13.72
C ASP A 36 -0.15 -1.54 13.93
N SER A 37 0.92 -2.36 14.01
CA SER A 37 0.87 -3.78 14.39
C SER A 37 -0.20 -4.59 13.62
N PHE A 38 -0.21 -4.47 12.29
CA PHE A 38 -1.21 -5.11 11.43
C PHE A 38 -0.92 -6.58 11.14
N ASN A 39 -1.97 -7.34 10.82
CA ASN A 39 -1.88 -8.63 10.16
C ASN A 39 -2.34 -8.49 8.71
N LEU A 40 -1.38 -8.48 7.78
CA LEU A 40 -1.62 -8.22 6.36
C LEU A 40 -2.62 -9.19 5.74
N LYS A 41 -2.49 -10.50 6.04
CA LYS A 41 -3.40 -11.53 5.52
C LYS A 41 -4.82 -11.32 6.01
N ALA A 42 -5.00 -10.89 7.25
CA ALA A 42 -6.32 -10.62 7.81
C ALA A 42 -6.94 -9.34 7.21
N LEU A 43 -6.15 -8.29 6.95
CA LEU A 43 -6.62 -7.09 6.25
C LEU A 43 -7.08 -7.43 4.84
N LEU A 44 -6.27 -8.15 4.07
CA LEU A 44 -6.60 -8.53 2.69
C LEU A 44 -7.82 -9.45 2.62
N LYS A 45 -7.98 -10.38 3.57
CA LYS A 45 -9.18 -11.24 3.65
C LYS A 45 -10.46 -10.48 3.98
N ALA A 46 -10.37 -9.31 4.61
CA ALA A 46 -11.52 -8.49 4.94
C ALA A 46 -12.02 -7.66 3.74
N VAL A 47 -11.22 -7.57 2.68
CA VAL A 47 -11.50 -6.79 1.47
C VAL A 47 -12.03 -7.72 0.38
N THR A 48 -13.15 -7.36 -0.25
CA THR A 48 -13.74 -8.06 -1.40
C THR A 48 -13.59 -7.30 -2.72
N LYS A 49 -13.28 -5.99 -2.64
CA LYS A 49 -12.98 -5.13 -3.79
C LYS A 49 -11.53 -5.30 -4.26
N PRO A 50 -11.18 -4.81 -5.47
CA PRO A 50 -9.79 -4.63 -5.83
C PRO A 50 -9.05 -3.79 -4.77
N VAL A 51 -7.87 -4.26 -4.37
CA VAL A 51 -7.08 -3.64 -3.30
C VAL A 51 -5.74 -3.11 -3.81
N ILE A 52 -5.43 -1.87 -3.46
CA ILE A 52 -4.09 -1.27 -3.58
C ILE A 52 -3.46 -1.32 -2.20
N VAL A 53 -2.26 -1.87 -2.08
CA VAL A 53 -1.48 -1.82 -0.84
C VAL A 53 -0.39 -0.77 -0.96
N THR A 54 -0.42 0.18 -0.04
CA THR A 54 0.49 1.32 -0.02
C THR A 54 1.27 1.29 1.29
N ASN A 55 2.59 1.43 1.21
CA ASN A 55 3.44 1.61 2.38
C ASN A 55 4.32 2.84 2.14
N ARG A 56 3.79 4.00 2.52
CA ARG A 56 4.35 5.29 2.13
C ARG A 56 5.50 5.73 3.03
N SER A 57 6.64 6.05 2.43
CA SER A 57 7.84 6.57 3.10
C SER A 57 7.60 7.97 3.67
N LYS A 58 8.39 8.36 4.67
CA LYS A 58 8.38 9.74 5.16
C LYS A 58 8.78 10.78 4.11
N LEU A 59 9.65 10.40 3.17
CA LEU A 59 10.11 11.28 2.09
C LEU A 59 8.92 11.73 1.22
N ASP A 60 8.00 10.81 0.93
CA ASP A 60 6.80 11.06 0.13
C ASP A 60 5.56 11.41 0.99
N GLY A 61 5.77 11.83 2.24
CA GLY A 61 4.72 12.32 3.14
C GLY A 61 3.92 11.24 3.88
N GLY A 62 4.39 10.00 3.88
CA GLY A 62 3.85 8.91 4.68
C GLY A 62 4.39 8.86 6.11
N GLN A 63 4.06 7.79 6.82
CA GLN A 63 4.45 7.59 8.23
C GLN A 63 5.35 6.38 8.46
N PHE A 64 5.80 5.69 7.40
CA PHE A 64 6.66 4.52 7.53
C PHE A 64 8.02 4.91 8.14
N LYS A 65 8.48 4.15 9.14
CA LYS A 65 9.68 4.49 9.95
C LYS A 65 10.89 3.60 9.67
N GLY A 66 10.72 2.54 8.89
CA GLY A 66 11.79 1.61 8.51
C GLY A 66 12.60 2.10 7.31
N ASN A 67 13.47 1.23 6.80
CA ASN A 67 14.25 1.47 5.58
C ASN A 67 13.50 1.00 4.31
N ASP A 68 14.02 1.34 3.13
CA ASP A 68 13.36 0.98 1.86
C ASP A 68 13.25 -0.54 1.63
N GLU A 69 14.19 -1.34 2.12
CA GLU A 69 14.13 -2.80 2.00
C GLU A 69 12.95 -3.37 2.81
N GLU A 70 12.78 -2.94 4.06
CA GLU A 70 11.64 -3.30 4.91
C GLU A 70 10.32 -2.82 4.29
N ARG A 71 10.31 -1.59 3.75
CA ARG A 71 9.14 -1.00 3.09
C ARG A 71 8.68 -1.84 1.91
N LEU A 72 9.63 -2.17 1.03
CA LEU A 72 9.39 -2.98 -0.17
C LEU A 72 9.06 -4.43 0.19
N GLN A 73 9.66 -5.00 1.24
CA GLN A 73 9.32 -6.34 1.69
C GLN A 73 7.84 -6.45 2.07
N ALA A 74 7.28 -5.45 2.77
CA ALA A 74 5.85 -5.42 3.06
C ALA A 74 4.97 -5.42 1.79
N LEU A 75 5.42 -4.74 0.72
CA LEU A 75 4.72 -4.75 -0.57
C LEU A 75 4.87 -6.10 -1.29
N ARG A 76 6.03 -6.76 -1.20
CA ARG A 76 6.22 -8.13 -1.71
C ARG A 76 5.29 -9.11 -1.02
N ASP A 77 5.20 -9.01 0.31
CA ASP A 77 4.33 -9.84 1.12
C ASP A 77 2.86 -9.61 0.78
N ALA A 78 2.48 -8.37 0.44
CA ALA A 78 1.13 -8.04 0.00
C ALA A 78 0.79 -8.70 -1.33
N LEU A 79 1.69 -8.64 -2.31
CA LEU A 79 1.52 -9.33 -3.60
C LEU A 79 1.41 -10.85 -3.40
N ALA A 80 2.29 -11.42 -2.58
CA ALA A 80 2.26 -12.85 -2.27
C ALA A 80 0.98 -13.27 -1.52
N ALA A 81 0.38 -12.35 -0.75
CA ALA A 81 -0.88 -12.55 -0.04
C ALA A 81 -2.13 -12.27 -0.90
N GLY A 82 -1.96 -11.85 -2.17
CA GLY A 82 -3.06 -11.70 -3.12
C GLY A 82 -3.56 -10.26 -3.32
N ALA A 83 -2.79 -9.24 -2.95
CA ALA A 83 -3.11 -7.86 -3.32
C ALA A 83 -3.16 -7.70 -4.85
N ASN A 84 -4.13 -6.92 -5.35
CA ASN A 84 -4.28 -6.68 -6.79
C ASN A 84 -3.21 -5.72 -7.31
N TYR A 85 -2.85 -4.73 -6.47
CA TYR A 85 -1.90 -3.68 -6.79
C TYR A 85 -1.05 -3.34 -5.57
N VAL A 86 0.14 -2.81 -5.82
CA VAL A 86 0.96 -2.13 -4.81
C VAL A 86 1.37 -0.74 -5.31
N ASP A 87 1.46 0.23 -4.40
CA ASP A 87 1.96 1.59 -4.66
C ASP A 87 3.47 1.63 -4.43
N ILE A 88 4.22 1.94 -5.49
CA ILE A 88 5.68 2.08 -5.44
C ILE A 88 6.05 3.52 -5.79
N GLU A 89 6.76 4.15 -4.86
CA GLU A 89 7.23 5.53 -5.00
C GLU A 89 8.36 5.64 -6.01
N VAL A 90 8.31 6.64 -6.89
CA VAL A 90 9.40 6.97 -7.82
C VAL A 90 10.69 7.34 -7.09
N SER A 91 10.57 7.88 -5.87
CA SER A 91 11.69 8.23 -5.00
C SER A 91 12.43 7.02 -4.43
N THR A 92 11.88 5.81 -4.57
CA THR A 92 12.56 4.55 -4.21
C THR A 92 13.89 4.44 -4.96
N PRO A 93 15.04 4.24 -4.26
CA PRO A 93 16.33 4.14 -4.92
C PRO A 93 16.36 3.05 -5.99
N ARG A 94 17.03 3.34 -7.12
CA ARG A 94 17.05 2.48 -8.31
C ARG A 94 17.56 1.06 -8.02
N GLU A 95 18.52 0.94 -7.12
CA GLU A 95 19.09 -0.33 -6.66
C GLU A 95 18.06 -1.28 -6.03
N TYR A 96 16.98 -0.75 -5.43
CA TYR A 96 15.87 -1.56 -4.92
C TYR A 96 14.72 -1.69 -5.92
N LEU A 97 14.43 -0.63 -6.66
CA LEU A 97 13.31 -0.58 -7.60
C LEU A 97 13.49 -1.59 -8.75
N GLN A 98 14.68 -1.67 -9.34
CA GLN A 98 14.91 -2.53 -10.50
C GLN A 98 14.71 -4.02 -10.16
N PRO A 99 15.34 -4.58 -9.11
CA PRO A 99 15.09 -5.96 -8.70
C PRO A 99 13.63 -6.24 -8.33
N PHE A 100 12.96 -5.25 -7.72
CA PHE A 100 11.54 -5.36 -7.41
C PHE A 100 10.70 -5.54 -8.67
N LEU A 101 10.84 -4.65 -9.65
CA LEU A 101 10.08 -4.74 -10.90
C LEU A 101 10.40 -6.02 -11.69
N GLU A 102 11.66 -6.45 -11.70
CA GLU A 102 12.08 -7.68 -12.40
C GLU A 102 11.45 -8.94 -11.80
N SER A 103 11.32 -9.02 -10.47
CA SER A 103 10.69 -10.19 -9.81
C SER A 103 9.22 -10.40 -10.17
N TYR A 104 8.53 -9.36 -10.66
CA TYR A 104 7.11 -9.41 -11.00
C TYR A 104 6.82 -9.15 -12.48
N LYS A 105 7.83 -8.95 -13.35
CA LYS A 105 7.62 -8.93 -14.82
C LYS A 105 7.02 -10.24 -15.36
N LEU A 106 7.13 -11.34 -14.62
CA LEU A 106 6.64 -12.68 -15.00
C LEU A 106 5.19 -12.96 -14.54
N HIS A 107 4.63 -12.15 -13.65
CA HIS A 107 3.26 -12.30 -13.15
C HIS A 107 2.55 -10.95 -13.33
N ALA A 108 1.36 -10.92 -13.93
CA ALA A 108 0.64 -9.69 -14.26
C ALA A 108 0.10 -8.94 -13.01
N SER A 109 0.97 -8.57 -12.07
CA SER A 109 0.70 -7.68 -10.95
C SER A 109 0.97 -6.26 -11.41
N PHE A 110 -0.09 -5.46 -11.54
CA PHE A 110 0.01 -4.08 -12.03
C PHE A 110 0.56 -3.18 -10.91
N PHE A 111 1.54 -2.34 -11.24
CA PHE A 111 2.13 -1.37 -10.32
C PHE A 111 1.48 0.00 -10.51
N LEU A 112 1.10 0.66 -9.42
CA LEU A 112 0.86 2.10 -9.46
C LEU A 112 2.17 2.78 -9.09
N ILE A 113 2.80 3.44 -10.05
CA ILE A 113 4.01 4.23 -9.81
C ILE A 113 3.57 5.67 -9.54
N THR A 114 3.73 6.15 -8.31
CA THR A 114 3.33 7.51 -7.94
C THR A 114 4.54 8.41 -7.65
N ASN A 115 4.42 9.69 -8.00
CA ASN A 115 5.35 10.75 -7.64
C ASN A 115 4.54 11.79 -6.85
N PHE A 116 4.75 11.89 -5.53
CA PHE A 116 4.17 12.98 -4.75
C PHE A 116 5.14 14.17 -4.77
N LEU A 117 4.93 15.08 -5.72
CA LEU A 117 5.45 16.44 -5.58
C LEU A 117 4.70 17.06 -4.39
N THR A 118 5.35 17.15 -3.24
CA THR A 118 4.91 18.02 -2.16
C THR A 118 4.97 19.45 -2.70
N LEU A 119 3.81 20.03 -3.01
CA LEU A 119 3.75 21.48 -3.17
C LEU A 119 4.14 22.07 -1.80
N PRO A 120 5.14 22.97 -1.74
CA PRO A 120 5.46 23.62 -0.48
C PRO A 120 4.19 24.34 -0.01
N MET A 121 3.85 24.13 1.26
CA MET A 121 2.87 24.98 1.95
C MET A 121 3.36 26.43 1.80
N ILE A 122 2.65 27.21 0.98
CA ILE A 122 2.73 28.67 0.95
C ILE A 122 1.50 29.18 1.70
#